data_AF-A0A7K3DSF1-F1
#
_entry.id   AF-A0A7K3DSF1-F1
#
_cell.length_a   1.000
_cell.length_b   1.000
_cell.length_c   1.000
_cell.angle_alpha   90.00
_cell.angle_beta   90.00
_cell.angle_gamma   90.00
#
_symmetry.space_group_name_H-M   'P 1'
#
loop_
_entity.id
_entity.type
_entity.pdbx_description
1 polymer ?
#
loop_
_entity_poly.entity_id
_entity_poly.type
_entity_poly.pdbx_seq_one_letter_code
_entity_poly.pdbx_strand_id
1 'polypeptide(L)'
;MEVTLGLVVTCAVLAASERATRRRKAEFRHTYGTYEGFRRAVDEGRVRSVRRDRGEVAAIKAVRDRHPGVSLRLAKRYVQEL
;
A
#
# COMPACT_ATOMS: atom_id res chain seq x y z
N MET A 1 -16.96 27.91 -20.39
CA MET A 1 -16.45 28.07 -19.01
C MET A 1 -16.42 26.77 -18.21
N GLU A 2 -16.68 25.60 -18.82
CA GLU A 2 -16.71 24.31 -18.12
C GLU A 2 -15.34 23.58 -18.12
N VAL A 3 -14.53 23.81 -19.15
CA VAL A 3 -13.21 23.15 -19.32
C VAL A 3 -12.21 23.57 -18.23
N THR A 4 -12.27 24.82 -17.79
CA THR A 4 -11.36 25.39 -16.78
C THR A 4 -11.61 24.79 -15.39
N LEU A 5 -12.88 24.51 -15.05
CA LEU A 5 -13.25 23.89 -13.77
C LEU A 5 -12.79 22.42 -13.73
N GLY A 6 -12.99 21.68 -14.83
CA GLY A 6 -12.56 20.28 -14.97
C GLY A 6 -11.04 20.11 -14.87
N LEU A 7 -10.26 21.03 -15.45
CA LEU A 7 -8.80 21.03 -15.38
C LEU A 7 -8.31 21.28 -13.94
N VAL A 8 -8.87 22.27 -13.25
CA VAL A 8 -8.49 22.62 -11.86
C VAL A 8 -8.80 21.48 -10.88
N VAL A 9 -9.97 20.84 -11.02
CA VAL A 9 -10.35 19.67 -10.20
C VAL A 9 -9.41 18.49 -10.45
N THR A 10 -9.08 18.21 -11.72
CA THR A 10 -8.16 17.12 -12.08
C THR A 10 -6.76 17.37 -11.51
N CYS A 11 -6.23 18.59 -11.64
CA CYS A 11 -4.93 18.96 -11.05
C CYS A 11 -4.93 18.86 -9.52
N ALA A 12 -6.01 19.26 -8.85
CA ALA A 12 -6.13 19.16 -7.40
C ALA A 12 -6.15 17.69 -6.91
N VAL A 13 -6.88 16.81 -7.61
CA VAL A 13 -6.93 15.37 -7.31
C VAL A 13 -5.57 14.71 -7.53
N LEU A 14 -4.87 15.07 -8.61
CA LEU A 14 -3.51 14.58 -8.88
C LEU A 14 -2.53 15.03 -7.80
N ALA A 15 -2.54 16.31 -7.42
CA ALA A 15 -1.66 16.86 -6.39
C ALA A 15 -1.93 16.24 -5.00
N ALA A 16 -3.19 16.01 -4.65
CA ALA A 16 -3.57 15.34 -3.40
C ALA A 16 -3.10 13.88 -3.39
N SER A 17 -3.23 13.18 -4.52
CA SER A 17 -2.78 11.80 -4.70
C SER A 17 -1.26 11.67 -4.56
N GLU A 18 -0.52 12.64 -5.09
CA GLU A 18 0.93 12.67 -5.02
C GLU A 18 1.42 12.96 -3.59
N ARG A 19 0.79 13.90 -2.88
CA ARG A 19 1.09 14.15 -1.45
C ARG A 19 0.79 12.92 -0.58
N ALA A 20 -0.34 12.25 -0.79
CA ALA A 20 -0.68 11.04 -0.06
C ALA A 20 0.34 9.91 -0.32
N THR A 21 0.78 9.77 -1.57
CA THR A 21 1.81 8.78 -1.95
C THR A 21 3.16 9.09 -1.32
N ARG A 22 3.58 10.37 -1.33
CA ARG A 22 4.81 10.82 -0.69
C ARG A 22 4.77 10.59 0.83
N ARG A 23 3.64 10.88 1.49
CA ARG A 23 3.44 10.61 2.93
C ARG A 23 3.55 9.12 3.25
N ARG A 24 2.85 8.26 2.51
CA ARG A 24 2.92 6.80 2.68
C ARG A 24 4.34 6.27 2.50
N LYS A 25 5.07 6.77 1.50
CA LYS A 25 6.47 6.39 1.25
C LYS A 25 7.39 6.82 2.39
N ALA A 26 7.18 8.01 2.96
CA ALA A 26 7.93 8.50 4.11
C ALA A 26 7.61 7.66 5.36
N GLU A 27 6.35 7.37 5.63
CA GLU A 27 5.90 6.55 6.75
C GLU A 27 6.43 5.11 6.66
N PHE A 28 6.39 4.50 5.46
CA PHE A 28 6.99 3.20 5.21
C PHE A 28 8.49 3.20 5.51
N ARG A 29 9.22 4.21 5.03
CA ARG A 29 10.66 4.34 5.27
C ARG A 29 10.97 4.56 6.75
N HIS A 30 10.17 5.36 7.45
CA HIS A 30 10.32 5.61 8.87
C HIS A 30 10.07 4.33 9.70
N THR A 31 9.04 3.56 9.35
CA THR A 31 8.61 2.39 10.13
C THR A 31 9.45 1.15 9.84
N TYR A 32 9.75 0.88 8.57
CA TYR A 32 10.38 -0.37 8.14
C TYR A 32 11.78 -0.17 7.58
N GLY A 33 12.14 1.04 7.15
CA GLY A 33 13.40 1.35 6.47
C GLY A 33 13.46 0.80 5.05
N THR A 34 13.42 -0.53 4.93
CA THR A 34 13.58 -1.29 3.69
C THR A 34 12.49 -2.34 3.53
N TYR A 35 12.44 -2.94 2.33
CA TYR A 35 11.55 -4.07 2.07
C TYR A 35 11.86 -5.29 2.95
N GLU A 36 13.14 -5.54 3.25
CA GLU A 36 13.55 -6.62 4.16
C GLU A 36 13.10 -6.35 5.60
N GLY A 37 13.21 -5.09 6.06
CA GLY A 37 12.67 -4.69 7.36
C GLY A 37 11.16 -4.91 7.44
N PHE A 38 10.45 -4.59 6.36
CA PHE A 38 9.02 -4.91 6.24
C PHE A 38 8.75 -6.41 6.26
N ARG A 39 9.45 -7.23 5.45
CA ARG A 39 9.29 -8.70 5.43
C ARG A 39 9.43 -9.32 6.81
N ARG A 40 10.39 -8.86 7.62
CA ARG A 40 10.62 -9.33 8.99
C ARG A 40 9.53 -8.92 9.96
N ALA A 41 8.86 -7.79 9.71
CA ALA A 41 7.79 -7.27 10.57
C ALA A 41 6.41 -7.87 10.26
N VAL A 42 6.23 -8.48 9.08
CA VAL A 42 4.95 -9.11 8.70
C VAL A 42 4.84 -10.50 9.30
N ASP A 43 3.69 -10.77 9.90
CA ASP A 43 3.27 -12.08 10.36
C ASP A 43 2.95 -13.01 9.17
N GLU A 44 4.00 -13.68 8.67
CA GLU A 44 3.93 -14.59 7.51
C GLU A 44 2.89 -15.70 7.71
N GLY A 45 2.83 -16.30 8.91
CA GLY A 45 1.93 -17.38 9.22
C GLY A 45 0.46 -16.98 9.05
N ARG A 46 0.10 -15.79 9.55
CA ARG A 46 -1.24 -15.23 9.35
C ARG A 46 -1.50 -14.92 7.88
N VAL A 47 -0.56 -14.32 7.16
CA VAL A 47 -0.78 -13.96 5.76
C VAL A 47 -0.99 -15.22 4.90
N ARG A 48 -0.24 -16.29 5.15
CA ARG A 48 -0.44 -17.60 4.51
C ARG A 48 -1.81 -18.20 4.84
N SER A 49 -2.24 -18.17 6.10
CA SER A 49 -3.60 -18.63 6.48
C SER A 49 -4.67 -17.82 5.75
N VAL A 50 -4.61 -16.49 5.77
CA VAL A 50 -5.60 -15.66 5.07
C VAL A 50 -5.61 -15.93 3.56
N ARG A 51 -4.43 -16.13 2.94
CA ARG A 51 -4.34 -16.48 1.51
C ARG A 51 -5.01 -17.80 1.22
N ARG A 52 -4.80 -18.82 2.06
CA ARG A 52 -5.41 -20.14 1.92
C ARG A 52 -6.93 -20.08 2.10
N ASP A 53 -7.40 -19.35 3.10
CA ASP A 53 -8.80 -19.38 3.51
C ASP A 53 -9.68 -18.42 2.70
N ARG A 54 -9.11 -17.31 2.22
CA ARG A 54 -9.87 -16.18 1.61
C ARG A 54 -9.28 -15.68 0.29
N GLY A 55 -8.18 -16.27 -0.17
CA GLY A 55 -7.56 -15.94 -1.45
C GLY A 55 -6.55 -14.79 -1.40
N GLU A 56 -5.88 -14.58 -2.53
CA GLU A 56 -4.76 -13.64 -2.68
C GLU A 56 -5.15 -12.19 -2.38
N VAL A 57 -6.29 -11.73 -2.88
CA VAL A 57 -6.74 -10.35 -2.67
C VAL A 57 -6.98 -10.05 -1.19
N ALA A 58 -7.54 -11.02 -0.45
CA ALA A 58 -7.75 -10.89 0.99
C ALA A 58 -6.43 -10.86 1.76
N ALA A 59 -5.43 -11.63 1.35
CA ALA A 59 -4.10 -11.60 1.95
C ALA A 59 -3.40 -10.25 1.71
N ILE A 60 -3.46 -9.71 0.48
CA ILE A 60 -2.91 -8.38 0.15
C ILE A 60 -3.59 -7.30 1.00
N LYS A 61 -4.92 -7.38 1.14
CA LYS A 61 -5.67 -6.46 2.00
C LYS A 61 -5.25 -6.58 3.47
N ALA A 62 -5.15 -7.79 4.00
CA ALA A 62 -4.75 -8.02 5.39
C ALA A 62 -3.36 -7.44 5.71
N VAL A 63 -2.41 -7.54 4.77
CA VAL A 63 -1.09 -6.91 4.90
C VAL A 63 -1.23 -5.39 4.98
N ARG A 64 -2.00 -4.76 4.08
CA ARG A 64 -2.13 -3.29 4.07
C ARG A 64 -2.94 -2.74 5.24
N ASP A 65 -3.90 -3.50 5.76
CA ASP A 65 -4.71 -3.11 6.91
C ASP A 65 -3.86 -3.12 8.20
N ARG A 66 -2.91 -4.07 8.33
CA ARG A 66 -1.99 -4.12 9.48
C ARG A 66 -0.76 -3.23 9.34
N HIS A 67 -0.33 -2.95 8.11
CA HIS A 67 0.89 -2.20 7.83
C HIS A 67 0.53 -0.93 7.04
N PRO A 68 0.06 0.13 7.72
CA PRO A 68 -0.21 1.41 7.09
C PRO A 68 1.08 1.96 6.44
N GLY A 69 0.90 2.72 5.36
CA GLY A 69 2.01 3.22 4.55
C GLY A 69 2.55 2.23 3.51
N VAL A 70 2.28 0.92 3.64
CA VAL A 70 2.69 -0.07 2.62
C VAL A 70 1.92 0.14 1.32
N SER A 71 2.67 0.33 0.24
CA SER A 71 2.08 0.45 -1.09
C SER A 71 1.45 -0.87 -1.54
N LEU A 72 0.40 -0.79 -2.37
CA LEU A 72 -0.24 -1.98 -2.95
C LEU A 72 0.76 -2.88 -3.69
N ARG A 73 1.73 -2.29 -4.41
CA ARG A 73 2.75 -3.04 -5.13
C ARG A 73 3.64 -3.85 -4.18
N LEU A 74 4.06 -3.29 -3.06
CA LEU A 74 4.89 -3.99 -2.07
C LEU A 74 4.10 -5.08 -1.34
N ALA A 75 2.85 -4.82 -0.97
CA ALA A 75 1.97 -5.84 -0.38
C ALA A 75 1.71 -7.00 -1.34
N LYS A 76 1.45 -6.71 -2.63
CA LYS A 76 1.31 -7.72 -3.67
C LYS A 76 2.58 -8.54 -3.83
N ARG A 77 3.73 -7.88 -3.95
CA ARG A 77 5.04 -8.54 -4.06
C ARG A 77 5.27 -9.50 -2.90
N TYR A 78 5.03 -9.04 -1.67
CA TYR A 78 5.20 -9.88 -0.48
C TYR A 78 4.32 -11.12 -0.53
N VAL A 79 3.02 -10.97 -0.79
CA VAL A 79 2.10 -12.11 -0.87
C VAL A 79 2.47 -13.10 -1.99
N GLN A 80 3.04 -12.61 -3.09
CA GLN A 80 3.51 -13.47 -4.19
C GLN A 80 4.81 -14.21 -3.88
N GLU A 81 5.65 -13.66 -2.99
CA GLU A 81 6.90 -14.28 -2.53
C GLU A 81 6.68 -15.29 -1.37
N LEU A 82 5.46 -15.43 -0.86
CA LEU A 82 5.07 -16.36 0.22
C LEU A 82 4.56 -17.71 -0.28
#